data_AF-B5VY78-F1
#
_entry.id   AF-B5VY78-F1
#
_cell.length_a   1.000
_cell.length_b   1.000
_cell.length_c   1.000
_cell.angle_alpha   90.00
_cell.angle_beta   90.00
_cell.angle_gamma   90.00
#
_symmetry.space_group_name_H-M   'P 1'
#
loop_
_entity.id
_entity.type
_entity.pdbx_description
1 polymer ?
#
loop_
_entity_poly.entity_id
_entity_poly.type
_entity_poly.pdbx_seq_one_letter_code
_entity_poly.pdbx_strand_id
1 'polypeptide(L)'
;MVVIAHPDRLAIWGFDLFRWLCEQNRCELVVLNETSLSPEPEMVEDILAILYGFSSRLFGAGKYKTQVKEDPDLPQPRAKSSLA
;
A
#
# COMPACT_ATOMS: atom_id res chain seq x y z
N MET A 1 8.46 19.97 14.87
CA MET A 1 7.59 20.73 13.97
C MET A 1 7.94 20.32 12.56
N VAL A 2 6.96 19.82 11.82
CA VAL A 2 7.08 19.45 10.40
C VAL A 2 6.14 20.38 9.65
N VAL A 3 6.67 21.05 8.62
CA VAL A 3 5.88 21.95 7.77
C VAL A 3 5.88 21.38 6.37
N ILE A 4 4.69 21.22 5.79
CA ILE A 4 4.52 20.71 4.44
C ILE A 4 3.66 21.67 3.62
N ALA A 5 3.96 21.79 2.33
CA ALA A 5 3.14 22.57 1.41
C ALA A 5 1.74 21.94 1.27
N HIS A 6 1.71 20.60 1.15
CA HIS A 6 0.50 19.81 0.90
C HIS A 6 0.60 18.40 1.52
N PRO A 7 -0.54 17.73 1.80
CA PRO A 7 -0.56 16.38 2.40
C PRO A 7 0.08 15.29 1.53
N ASP A 8 -0.14 15.36 0.21
CA ASP A 8 0.42 14.45 -0.81
C ASP A 8 1.96 14.47 -0.84
N ARG A 9 2.59 15.61 -0.51
CA ARG A 9 4.05 15.75 -0.39
C ARG A 9 4.64 14.97 0.78
N LEU A 10 3.86 14.72 1.82
CA LEU A 10 4.29 13.88 2.94
C LEU A 10 4.06 12.41 2.62
N ALA A 11 2.86 12.09 2.14
CA ALA A 11 2.50 10.75 1.75
C ALA A 11 1.31 10.77 0.79
N ILE A 12 1.43 10.04 -0.31
CA ILE A 12 0.33 9.81 -1.26
C ILE A 12 -0.86 9.20 -0.49
N TRP A 13 -0.60 8.17 0.33
CA TRP A 13 -1.59 7.54 1.22
C TRP A 13 -1.12 7.50 2.66
N GLY A 14 -2.05 7.40 3.61
CA GLY A 14 -1.70 7.22 5.02
C GLY A 14 -1.25 8.51 5.71
N PHE A 15 -1.63 9.68 5.19
CA PHE A 15 -1.38 10.97 5.84
C PHE A 15 -1.82 10.97 7.32
N ASP A 16 -2.97 10.37 7.62
CA ASP A 16 -3.50 10.26 8.99
C ASP A 16 -2.58 9.46 9.92
N LEU A 17 -1.86 8.46 9.40
CA LEU A 17 -0.87 7.70 10.18
C LEU A 17 0.29 8.61 10.59
N PHE A 18 0.78 9.43 9.66
CA PHE A 18 1.86 10.38 9.96
C PHE A 18 1.39 11.48 10.92
N ARG A 19 0.15 11.96 10.76
CA ARG A 19 -0.46 12.90 11.70
C ARG A 19 -0.51 12.31 13.11
N TRP A 20 -1.05 11.09 13.25
CA TRP A 20 -1.08 10.38 14.52
C TRP A 20 0.33 10.19 15.11
N LEU A 21 1.30 9.80 14.28
CA LEU A 21 2.69 9.62 14.70
C LEU A 21 3.31 10.93 15.20
N CYS A 22 3.05 12.05 14.52
CA CYS A 22 3.50 13.36 14.95
C CYS A 22 2.90 13.75 16.31
N GLU A 23 1.60 13.51 16.51
CA GLU A 23 0.90 13.76 17.78
C GLU A 23 1.52 12.97 18.94
N GLN A 24 1.80 11.67 18.74
CA GLN A 24 2.43 10.83 19.77
C GLN A 24 3.82 11.34 20.19
N ASN A 25 4.55 11.96 19.26
CA ASN A 25 5.90 12.46 19.48
C ASN A 25 5.95 13.94 19.91
N ARG A 26 4.80 14.54 20.25
CA ARG A 26 4.69 15.98 20.56
C ARG A 26 5.23 16.86 19.43
N CYS A 27 5.08 16.40 18.20
CA CYS A 27 5.49 17.10 16.99
C CYS A 27 4.26 17.74 16.34
N GLU A 28 4.33 19.04 16.10
CA GLU A 28 3.31 19.74 15.33
C GLU A 28 3.51 19.53 13.82
N LEU A 29 2.46 19.10 13.13
CA LEU A 29 2.41 18.95 11.67
C LEU A 29 1.56 20.10 11.09
N VAL A 30 2.19 21.01 10.35
CA VAL A 30 1.57 22.20 9.77
C VAL A 30 1.50 22.06 8.25
N VAL A 31 0.31 22.30 7.68
CA VAL A 31 0.08 22.26 6.22
C VAL A 31 -0.18 23.68 5.72
N LEU A 32 0.64 24.16 4.79
CA LEU A 32 0.58 25.53 4.24
C LEU A 32 -0.54 25.71 3.19
N ASN A 33 -1.10 24.60 2.70
CA ASN A 33 -2.24 24.53 1.78
C ASN A 33 -2.03 25.31 0.48
N GLU A 34 -0.88 25.10 -0.16
CA GLU A 34 -0.42 25.92 -1.28
C GLU A 34 -1.13 25.72 -2.64
N THR A 35 -2.35 25.17 -2.78
CA THR A 35 -3.06 24.88 -4.07
C THR A 35 -2.28 24.35 -5.31
N SER A 36 -0.95 24.14 -5.26
CA SER A 36 -0.18 23.55 -6.34
C SER A 36 -0.51 22.07 -6.38
N LEU A 37 -1.43 21.72 -7.29
CA LEU A 37 -1.76 20.33 -7.55
C LEU A 37 -0.48 19.60 -7.97
N SER A 38 -0.31 18.37 -7.49
CA SER A 38 0.68 17.45 -8.06
C SER A 38 0.53 17.48 -9.59
N PRO A 39 1.58 17.90 -10.34
CA PRO A 39 1.50 17.95 -11.79
C PRO A 39 1.07 16.57 -12.31
N GLU A 40 0.20 16.56 -13.32
CA GLU A 40 -0.38 15.32 -13.88
C GLU A 40 0.65 14.18 -14.11
N PRO A 41 1.90 14.45 -14.54
CA PRO A 41 2.96 13.43 -14.62
C PRO A 41 3.27 12.72 -13.30
N GLU A 42 3.37 13.43 -12.17
CA GLU A 42 3.66 12.82 -10.86
C GLU A 42 2.57 11.84 -10.46
N MET A 43 1.29 12.22 -10.64
CA MET A 43 0.16 11.33 -10.37
C MET A 43 0.21 10.06 -11.22
N VAL A 44 0.60 10.17 -12.49
CA VAL A 44 0.73 9.01 -13.39
C VAL A 44 1.88 8.10 -12.94
N GLU A 45 3.04 8.66 -12.57
CA GLU A 45 4.18 7.91 -12.07
C GLU A 45 3.83 7.15 -10.77
N ASP A 46 3.13 7.79 -9.85
CA ASP A 46 2.68 7.18 -8.60
C ASP A 46 1.73 6.01 -8.84
N ILE A 47 0.76 6.16 -9.76
CA ILE A 47 -0.16 5.09 -10.13
C ILE A 47 0.58 3.92 -10.78
N LEU A 48 1.54 4.20 -11.68
CA LEU A 48 2.35 3.17 -12.32
C LEU A 48 3.20 2.41 -11.29
N ALA A 49 3.79 3.11 -10.31
CA ALA A 49 4.54 2.49 -9.22
C ALA A 49 3.66 1.56 -8.37
N ILE A 50 2.45 1.98 -8.04
CA ILE A 50 1.45 1.16 -7.33
C ILE A 50 1.11 -0.09 -8.15
N LEU A 51 0.72 0.08 -9.42
CA LEU A 51 0.35 -1.02 -10.31
C LEU A 51 1.49 -2.02 -10.45
N TYR A 52 2.72 -1.54 -10.65
CA TYR A 52 3.90 -2.38 -10.73
C TYR A 52 4.09 -3.19 -9.45
N GLY A 53 4.03 -2.54 -8.28
CA GLY A 53 4.13 -3.19 -6.98
C GLY A 53 3.10 -4.30 -6.78
N PHE A 54 1.82 -4.04 -7.11
CA PHE A 54 0.76 -5.04 -7.00
C PHE A 54 0.84 -6.14 -8.05
N SER A 55 1.24 -5.82 -9.29
CA SER A 55 1.35 -6.80 -10.36
C SER A 55 2.35 -7.91 -10.00
N SER A 56 3.50 -7.56 -9.42
CA SER A 56 4.51 -8.52 -8.98
C SER A 56 3.97 -9.52 -7.95
N ARG A 57 3.15 -9.05 -7.00
CA ARG A 57 2.52 -9.88 -5.97
C ARG A 57 1.42 -10.78 -6.54
N LEU A 58 0.64 -10.30 -7.49
CA LEU A 58 -0.38 -11.09 -8.19
C LEU A 58 0.25 -12.20 -9.04
N PHE A 59 1.30 -11.88 -9.80
CA PHE A 59 2.04 -12.88 -10.57
C PHE A 59 2.77 -13.89 -9.67
N GLY A 60 3.34 -13.45 -8.55
CA GLY A 60 3.92 -14.32 -7.54
C GLY A 60 2.88 -15.28 -6.94
N ALA A 61 1.74 -14.76 -6.48
CA ALA A 61 0.68 -15.56 -5.87
C ALA A 61 0.10 -16.62 -6.82
N GLY A 62 0.04 -16.34 -8.13
CA GLY A 62 -0.36 -17.33 -9.14
C GLY A 62 0.63 -18.48 -9.28
N LYS A 63 1.93 -18.20 -9.26
CA LYS A 63 2.99 -19.23 -9.36
C LYS A 63 3.02 -20.13 -8.13
N TYR A 64 2.94 -19.55 -6.94
CA TYR A 64 2.92 -20.34 -5.70
C TYR A 64 1.65 -21.17 -5.55
N LYS A 65 0.47 -20.69 -6.02
CA LYS A 65 -0.76 -21.50 -5.96
C LYS A 65 -0.68 -22.80 -6.76
N THR A 66 0.05 -22.81 -7.88
CA THR A 66 0.26 -24.03 -8.67
C THR A 66 1.34 -24.90 -8.02
N GLN A 67 2.47 -24.31 -7.62
CA GLN A 67 3.55 -25.04 -6.96
C GLN A 67 3.11 -25.68 -5.64
N VAL A 68 2.34 -24.98 -4.80
CA VAL A 68 1.78 -25.48 -3.53
C VAL A 68 0.77 -26.62 -3.74
N LYS A 69 0.08 -26.67 -4.89
CA LYS A 69 -0.81 -27.80 -5.22
C LYS A 69 -0.05 -29.05 -5.65
N GLU A 70 1.10 -28.85 -6.29
CA GLU A 70 1.95 -29.90 -6.84
C GLU A 70 3.02 -30.38 -5.85
N ASP A 71 3.22 -29.67 -4.74
CA ASP A 71 4.18 -30.00 -3.69
C ASP A 71 3.67 -31.19 -2.84
N PRO A 72 4.37 -32.35 -2.87
CA PRO A 72 3.97 -33.56 -2.15
C PRO A 72 4.21 -33.49 -0.64
N ASP A 73 5.03 -32.55 -0.16
CA ASP A 73 5.40 -32.42 1.27
C ASP A 73 4.44 -31.53 2.06
N LEU A 74 3.53 -30.80 1.38
CA LEU A 74 2.54 -29.94 2.02
C LEU A 74 1.24 -30.71 2.35
N PRO A 75 0.66 -30.53 3.56
CA PRO A 75 -0.63 -31.12 3.88
C PRO A 75 -1.72 -30.54 2.99
N GLN A 76 -2.33 -31.39 2.15
CA GLN A 76 -3.41 -31.01 1.25
C GLN A 76 -4.59 -30.39 2.02
N PRO A 77 -5.20 -29.29 1.51
CA PRO A 77 -6.29 -28.62 2.21
C PRO A 77 -7.46 -29.59 2.35
N ARG A 78 -7.86 -29.84 3.61
CA ARG A 78 -8.95 -30.75 3.96
C ARG A 78 -10.22 -30.29 3.22
N ALA A 79 -10.78 -31.17 2.40
CA ALA A 79 -12.01 -30.90 1.66
C ALA A 79 -13.06 -30.37 2.64
N LYS A 80 -13.64 -29.19 2.33
CA LYS A 80 -14.72 -28.62 3.15
C LYS A 80 -15.84 -29.66 3.19
N SER A 81 -16.05 -30.26 4.35
CA SER A 81 -17.19 -31.12 4.62
C SER A 81 -18.44 -30.31 4.33
N SER A 82 -19.16 -30.72 3.29
CA SER A 82 -20.49 -30.25 2.96
C SER A 82 -21.40 -30.42 4.17
N LEU A 83 -21.67 -29.31 4.87
CA LEU A 83 -22.76 -29.22 5.83
C LEU A 83 -24.02 -28.97 5.02
N ALA A 84 -24.76 -30.06 4.81
CA ALA A 84 -26.20 -30.06 4.57
C ALA A 84 -26.93 -29.75 5.88
#